data_AF-A0A353KSK2-F1
#
_entry.id   AF-A0A353KSK2-F1
#
_cell.length_a   1.000
_cell.length_b   1.000
_cell.length_c   1.000
_cell.angle_alpha   90.00
_cell.angle_beta   90.00
_cell.angle_gamma   90.00
#
_symmetry.space_group_name_H-M   'P 1'
#
loop_
_entity.id
_entity.type
_entity.pdbx_description
1 polymer ?
#
loop_
_entity_poly.entity_id
_entity_poly.type
_entity_poly.pdbx_seq_one_letter_code
_entity_poly.pdbx_strand_id
1 'polypeptide(L)'
;MKKICIILFSALILSFVSCSGKDDFSTQNVSQLRENVFVYENDDFFAEAFAEYREKEKADDGFVGERKNFMIFRLRFKKKSFQSASIKFETDGIKYENDFGFSPSSSYVSCETEVSSFPKSSFFAALDIDGKEHTVEFVSVKNEGTLGCEKAIKECETKEKDRISEFIKDKSYEIRVRLIENGGFNFYFVGYITENSSVSFLLDGITGEVLAVKEN
;
A
#
# COMPACT_ATOMS: atom_id res chain seq x y z
N MET A 1 -50.63 44.32 40.88
CA MET A 1 -49.19 44.44 40.55
C MET A 1 -48.38 43.63 41.57
N LYS A 2 -47.47 42.77 41.10
CA LYS A 2 -46.58 41.80 41.81
C LYS A 2 -46.90 40.36 41.39
N LYS A 3 -46.34 39.93 40.26
CA LYS A 3 -45.02 39.26 40.06
C LYS A 3 -45.13 37.75 40.34
N ILE A 4 -45.40 37.01 39.27
CA ILE A 4 -45.20 35.57 39.15
C ILE A 4 -43.71 35.36 38.87
N CYS A 5 -42.99 34.72 39.78
CA CYS A 5 -41.62 34.26 39.58
C CYS A 5 -41.67 32.85 38.99
N ILE A 6 -41.31 32.71 37.71
CA ILE A 6 -41.02 31.42 37.07
C ILE A 6 -39.51 31.23 37.13
N ILE A 7 -39.09 30.13 37.75
CA ILE A 7 -37.73 29.56 37.71
C ILE A 7 -37.81 28.29 36.85
N LEU A 8 -36.67 27.88 36.29
CA LEU A 8 -36.36 26.70 35.47
C LEU A 8 -36.48 26.97 33.94
N PHE A 9 -35.52 26.62 33.08
CA PHE A 9 -34.32 25.81 33.21
C PHE A 9 -33.32 26.20 32.10
N SER A 10 -32.04 26.11 32.42
CA SER A 10 -30.89 26.31 31.56
C SER A 10 -30.85 25.37 30.35
N ALA A 11 -30.72 25.92 29.15
CA ALA A 11 -30.20 25.23 27.98
C ALA A 11 -29.00 26.02 27.43
N LEU A 12 -27.84 25.78 28.04
CA LEU A 12 -26.55 26.23 27.51
C LEU A 12 -26.20 25.28 26.35
N ILE A 13 -26.55 25.67 25.12
CA ILE A 13 -26.15 24.97 23.91
C ILE A 13 -24.65 25.24 23.74
N LEU A 14 -23.83 24.34 24.27
CA LEU A 14 -22.41 24.23 23.92
C LEU A 14 -22.36 23.74 22.47
N SER A 15 -22.32 24.68 21.53
CA SER A 15 -21.90 24.40 20.17
C SER A 15 -20.44 23.96 20.20
N PHE A 16 -20.23 22.65 20.22
CA PHE A 16 -18.98 22.06 19.78
C PHE A 16 -18.81 22.39 18.30
N VAL A 17 -18.21 23.55 18.02
CA VAL A 17 -17.53 23.78 16.74
C VAL A 17 -16.35 22.82 16.77
N SER A 18 -16.62 21.58 16.35
CA SER A 18 -15.57 20.66 15.93
C SER A 18 -14.89 21.35 14.76
N CYS A 19 -13.76 21.97 15.06
CA CYS A 19 -12.80 22.40 14.07
C CYS A 19 -12.29 21.09 13.44
N SER A 20 -13.00 20.61 12.42
CA SER A 20 -12.41 19.65 11.49
C SER A 20 -11.28 20.40 10.82
N GLY A 21 -10.08 20.27 11.39
CA GLY A 21 -8.86 20.45 10.64
C GLY A 21 -9.04 19.58 9.40
N LYS A 22 -9.29 20.22 8.26
CA LYS A 22 -9.13 19.58 6.97
C LYS A 22 -7.62 19.33 6.88
N ASP A 23 -7.19 18.18 7.37
CA ASP A 23 -6.01 17.56 6.78
C ASP A 23 -6.37 17.39 5.30
N ASP A 24 -5.81 18.25 4.46
CA ASP A 24 -6.07 18.40 3.03
C ASP A 24 -5.47 17.22 2.24
N PHE A 25 -5.55 16.01 2.80
CA PHE A 25 -5.08 14.79 2.18
C PHE A 25 -6.10 14.36 1.13
N SER A 26 -5.80 14.64 -0.13
CA SER A 26 -6.61 14.15 -1.24
C SER A 26 -6.30 12.67 -1.50
N THR A 27 -6.92 11.78 -0.71
CA THR A 27 -7.07 10.34 -1.02
C THR A 27 -7.65 10.07 -2.41
N GLN A 28 -8.22 11.10 -3.03
CA GLN A 28 -8.91 11.06 -4.31
C GLN A 28 -7.96 10.72 -5.45
N ASN A 29 -6.71 11.21 -5.39
CA ASN A 29 -5.70 10.99 -6.43
C ASN A 29 -4.84 9.76 -6.17
N VAL A 30 -5.05 9.02 -5.08
CA VAL A 30 -4.26 7.84 -4.76
C VAL A 30 -4.76 6.63 -5.55
N SER A 31 -3.98 6.14 -6.51
CA SER A 31 -4.30 4.95 -7.31
C SER A 31 -3.65 3.67 -6.78
N GLN A 32 -2.58 3.76 -5.99
CA GLN A 32 -1.93 2.60 -5.39
C GLN A 32 -1.34 2.92 -4.01
N LEU A 33 -1.58 2.04 -3.05
CA LEU A 33 -0.94 1.96 -1.75
C LEU A 33 -0.46 0.53 -1.51
N ARG A 34 0.85 0.29 -1.45
CA ARG A 34 1.39 -0.93 -0.85
C ARG A 34 1.65 -0.69 0.62
N GLU A 35 0.77 -1.22 1.45
CA GLU A 35 0.77 -0.96 2.90
C GLU A 35 1.75 -1.85 3.65
N ASN A 36 2.00 -3.05 3.13
CA ASN A 36 2.83 -4.05 3.76
C ASN A 36 3.58 -4.91 2.74
N VAL A 37 4.72 -5.42 3.18
CA VAL A 37 5.54 -6.42 2.51
C VAL A 37 5.73 -7.55 3.50
N PHE A 38 5.41 -8.77 3.08
CA PHE A 38 5.65 -9.98 3.85
C PHE A 38 6.64 -10.84 3.10
N VAL A 39 7.52 -11.52 3.83
CA VAL A 39 8.53 -12.39 3.24
C VAL A 39 8.55 -13.75 3.91
N TYR A 40 9.01 -14.73 3.15
CA TYR A 40 9.43 -16.03 3.63
C TYR A 40 10.66 -16.48 2.85
N GLU A 41 11.63 -17.06 3.53
CA GLU A 41 12.84 -17.56 2.89
C GLU A 41 13.28 -18.90 3.49
N ASN A 42 13.70 -19.81 2.62
CA ASN A 42 14.39 -21.04 3.00
C ASN A 42 15.53 -21.34 1.99
N ASP A 43 16.12 -22.53 2.09
CA ASP A 43 17.26 -22.93 1.23
C ASP A 43 16.89 -23.12 -0.25
N ASP A 44 15.61 -23.33 -0.56
CA ASP A 44 15.12 -23.67 -1.90
C ASP A 44 14.58 -22.44 -2.65
N PHE A 45 13.85 -21.56 -1.97
CA PHE A 45 13.21 -20.41 -2.58
C PHE A 45 13.06 -19.23 -1.61
N PHE A 46 12.78 -18.08 -2.22
CA PHE A 46 12.38 -16.84 -1.57
C PHE A 46 10.99 -16.46 -2.05
N ALA A 47 10.11 -16.09 -1.13
CA ALA A 47 8.74 -15.71 -1.39
C ALA A 47 8.44 -14.33 -0.81
N GLU A 48 7.73 -13.51 -1.58
CA GLU A 48 7.25 -12.19 -1.16
C GLU A 48 5.74 -12.14 -1.34
N ALA A 49 5.06 -11.46 -0.43
CA ALA A 49 3.66 -11.08 -0.57
C ALA A 49 3.51 -9.57 -0.33
N PHE A 50 2.76 -8.89 -1.19
CA PHE A 50 2.46 -7.47 -1.05
C PHE A 50 0.97 -7.28 -0.78
N ALA A 51 0.66 -6.51 0.26
CA ALA A 51 -0.69 -6.01 0.52
C ALA A 51 -0.85 -4.67 -0.22
N GLU A 52 -1.63 -4.66 -1.30
CA GLU A 52 -1.82 -3.49 -2.15
C GLU A 52 -3.28 -3.10 -2.30
N TYR A 53 -3.64 -1.90 -1.85
CA TYR A 53 -4.86 -1.24 -2.28
C TYR A 53 -4.56 -0.49 -3.57
N ARG A 54 -5.11 -0.94 -4.69
CA ARG A 54 -4.78 -0.37 -6.00
C ARG A 54 -5.93 -0.47 -6.99
N GLU A 55 -5.83 0.29 -8.07
CA GLU A 55 -6.72 0.14 -9.22
C GLU A 55 -6.75 -1.29 -9.74
N LYS A 56 -7.95 -1.76 -10.07
CA LYS A 56 -8.16 -3.09 -10.65
C LYS A 56 -7.50 -3.18 -12.01
N GLU A 57 -7.88 -2.29 -12.93
CA GLU A 57 -7.24 -2.10 -14.21
C GLU A 57 -6.13 -1.05 -14.05
N LYS A 58 -4.87 -1.47 -14.18
CA LYS A 58 -3.71 -0.57 -14.05
C LYS A 58 -3.54 0.23 -15.34
N ALA A 59 -3.60 1.55 -15.26
CA ALA A 59 -3.27 2.46 -16.34
C ALA A 59 -2.42 3.63 -15.82
N ASP A 60 -1.40 4.02 -16.57
CA ASP A 60 -0.56 5.19 -16.25
C ASP A 60 -1.14 6.41 -16.99
N ASP A 61 -2.39 6.75 -16.73
CA ASP A 61 -3.14 7.79 -17.46
C ASP A 61 -3.40 9.06 -16.62
N GLY A 62 -3.00 9.05 -15.35
CA GLY A 62 -3.24 10.16 -14.42
C GLY A 62 -4.68 10.24 -13.89
N PHE A 63 -5.52 9.23 -14.13
CA PHE A 63 -6.88 9.15 -13.60
C PHE A 63 -6.99 8.00 -12.60
N VAL A 64 -7.75 8.20 -11.53
CA VAL A 64 -8.00 7.15 -10.53
C VAL A 64 -9.32 6.44 -10.83
N GLY A 65 -9.24 5.16 -11.16
CA GLY A 65 -10.34 4.23 -11.37
C GLY A 65 -10.78 3.47 -10.11
N GLU A 66 -11.49 2.35 -10.31
CA GLU A 66 -11.95 1.50 -9.23
C GLU A 66 -10.78 0.79 -8.54
N ARG A 67 -10.67 0.96 -7.22
CA ARG A 67 -9.60 0.40 -6.40
C ARG A 67 -10.09 -0.77 -5.55
N LYS A 68 -9.28 -1.81 -5.46
CA LYS A 68 -9.53 -3.03 -4.67
C LYS A 68 -8.29 -3.40 -3.86
N ASN A 69 -8.49 -4.25 -2.86
CA ASN A 69 -7.41 -4.87 -2.12
C ASN A 69 -6.89 -6.09 -2.90
N PHE A 70 -5.58 -6.16 -3.09
CA PHE A 70 -4.90 -7.28 -3.71
C PHE A 70 -3.80 -7.81 -2.81
N MET A 71 -3.73 -9.13 -2.67
CA MET A 71 -2.51 -9.81 -2.27
C MET A 71 -1.76 -10.23 -3.52
N ILE A 72 -0.53 -9.75 -3.68
CA ILE A 72 0.35 -10.07 -4.81
C ILE A 72 1.47 -10.93 -4.29
N PHE A 73 1.66 -12.11 -4.88
CA PHE A 73 2.70 -13.05 -4.47
C PHE A 73 3.79 -13.12 -5.53
N ARG A 74 5.03 -13.25 -5.10
CA ARG A 74 6.19 -13.50 -5.95
C ARG A 74 7.04 -14.62 -5.39
N LEU A 75 7.47 -15.54 -6.25
CA LEU A 75 8.40 -16.61 -5.88
C LEU A 75 9.65 -16.55 -6.75
N ARG A 76 10.80 -16.65 -6.12
CA ARG A 76 12.11 -16.78 -6.76
C ARG A 76 12.81 -18.02 -6.26
N PHE A 77 13.15 -18.92 -7.18
CA PHE A 77 13.81 -20.18 -6.87
C PHE A 77 15.32 -20.02 -6.91
N LYS A 78 16.03 -20.63 -5.94
CA LYS A 78 17.49 -20.46 -5.78
C LYS A 78 18.30 -21.45 -6.62
N LYS A 79 17.78 -22.66 -6.87
CA LYS A 79 18.57 -23.77 -7.44
C LYS A 79 17.88 -24.57 -8.53
N LYS A 80 16.54 -24.58 -8.59
CA LYS A 80 15.77 -25.43 -9.51
C LYS A 80 14.77 -24.61 -10.32
N SER A 81 14.58 -25.00 -11.57
CA SER A 81 13.37 -24.68 -12.32
C SER A 81 12.22 -25.56 -11.82
N PHE A 82 11.02 -25.03 -11.82
CA PHE A 82 9.79 -25.75 -11.49
C PHE A 82 8.84 -25.67 -12.70
N GLN A 83 7.82 -26.53 -12.75
CA GLN A 83 6.84 -26.55 -13.83
C GLN A 83 5.55 -25.82 -13.45
N SER A 84 5.12 -25.99 -12.20
CA SER A 84 3.88 -25.39 -11.69
C SER A 84 4.02 -24.99 -10.22
N ALA A 85 3.41 -23.87 -9.86
CA ALA A 85 3.25 -23.49 -8.47
C ALA A 85 1.87 -22.87 -8.26
N SER A 86 1.28 -23.12 -7.08
CA SER A 86 0.06 -22.47 -6.63
C SER A 86 0.15 -22.07 -5.16
N ILE A 87 -0.73 -21.18 -4.73
CA ILE A 87 -0.82 -20.73 -3.34
C ILE A 87 -2.25 -20.82 -2.84
N LYS A 88 -2.39 -21.33 -1.61
CA LYS A 88 -3.61 -21.23 -0.82
C LYS A 88 -3.33 -20.43 0.44
N PHE A 89 -4.17 -19.46 0.75
CA PHE A 89 -4.02 -18.63 1.94
C PHE A 89 -5.38 -18.18 2.46
N GLU A 90 -5.40 -17.62 3.67
CA GLU A 90 -6.62 -17.16 4.32
C GLU A 90 -6.42 -15.74 4.86
N THR A 91 -7.41 -14.87 4.66
CA THR A 91 -7.47 -13.55 5.27
C THR A 91 -8.89 -13.32 5.77
N ASP A 92 -9.06 -12.90 7.03
CA ASP A 92 -10.38 -12.59 7.61
C ASP A 92 -11.40 -13.74 7.46
N GLY A 93 -10.93 -14.98 7.64
CA GLY A 93 -11.76 -16.19 7.52
C GLY A 93 -12.13 -16.60 6.10
N ILE A 94 -11.69 -15.86 5.08
CA ILE A 94 -11.94 -16.17 3.67
C ILE A 94 -10.72 -16.85 3.07
N LYS A 95 -10.94 -18.02 2.46
CA LYS A 95 -9.89 -18.81 1.81
C LYS A 95 -9.77 -18.42 0.34
N TYR A 96 -8.52 -18.30 -0.10
CA TYR A 96 -8.15 -17.92 -1.45
C TYR A 96 -7.17 -18.94 -2.03
N GLU A 97 -7.23 -19.12 -3.34
CA GLU A 97 -6.34 -19.98 -4.10
C GLU A 97 -6.01 -19.31 -5.44
N ASN A 98 -4.76 -19.42 -5.89
CA ASN A 98 -4.36 -18.96 -7.22
C ASN A 98 -3.10 -19.67 -7.72
N ASP A 99 -2.94 -19.72 -9.05
CA ASP A 99 -1.79 -20.30 -9.72
C ASP A 99 -0.77 -19.22 -10.09
N PHE A 100 0.52 -19.53 -9.94
CA PHE A 100 1.60 -18.63 -10.35
C PHE A 100 1.78 -18.63 -11.86
N GLY A 101 1.80 -17.45 -12.45
CA GLY A 101 2.16 -17.23 -13.84
C GLY A 101 3.66 -16.99 -14.04
N PHE A 102 4.20 -17.52 -15.13
CA PHE A 102 5.57 -17.23 -15.57
C PHE A 102 5.61 -15.97 -16.45
N SER A 103 6.60 -15.11 -16.20
CA SER A 103 6.93 -13.98 -17.08
C SER A 103 8.36 -14.11 -17.58
N PRO A 104 8.61 -14.19 -18.90
CA PRO A 104 9.95 -14.34 -19.46
C PRO A 104 10.94 -13.23 -19.08
N SER A 105 10.45 -12.05 -18.70
CA SER A 105 11.27 -10.88 -18.35
C SER A 105 11.57 -10.77 -16.85
N SER A 106 11.13 -11.72 -16.03
CA SER A 106 11.22 -11.68 -14.58
C SER A 106 11.91 -12.92 -14.03
N SER A 107 12.80 -12.74 -13.05
CA SER A 107 13.34 -13.86 -12.25
C SER A 107 12.33 -14.41 -11.23
N TYR A 108 11.15 -13.79 -11.14
CA TYR A 108 10.04 -14.20 -10.30
C TYR A 108 8.90 -14.74 -11.13
N VAL A 109 8.23 -15.74 -10.59
CA VAL A 109 6.84 -16.03 -10.96
C VAL A 109 5.91 -15.33 -9.99
N SER A 110 4.72 -14.97 -10.45
CA SER A 110 3.79 -14.17 -9.66
C SER A 110 2.34 -14.52 -9.91
N CYS A 111 1.52 -14.31 -8.89
CA CYS A 111 0.07 -14.27 -9.00
C CYS A 111 -0.46 -13.10 -8.17
N GLU A 112 -1.71 -12.73 -8.41
CA GLU A 112 -2.40 -11.70 -7.65
C GLU A 112 -3.85 -12.10 -7.41
N THR A 113 -4.35 -11.83 -6.21
CA THR A 113 -5.69 -12.22 -5.81
C THR A 113 -6.37 -11.03 -5.14
N GLU A 114 -7.58 -10.69 -5.61
CA GLU A 114 -8.44 -9.72 -4.94
C GLU A 114 -8.91 -10.30 -3.59
N VAL A 115 -8.73 -9.54 -2.51
CA VAL A 115 -9.06 -9.96 -1.14
C VAL A 115 -10.00 -8.96 -0.48
N SER A 116 -10.71 -9.38 0.58
CA SER A 116 -11.56 -8.46 1.35
C SER A 116 -10.74 -7.56 2.28
N SER A 117 -9.65 -8.08 2.84
CA SER A 117 -8.82 -7.38 3.81
C SER A 117 -7.38 -7.90 3.81
N PHE A 118 -6.47 -7.16 4.43
CA PHE A 118 -5.06 -7.55 4.53
C PHE A 118 -4.73 -8.23 5.85
N PRO A 119 -3.82 -9.22 5.86
CA PRO A 119 -3.14 -9.65 7.06
C PRO A 119 -2.42 -8.48 7.74
N LYS A 120 -2.29 -8.52 9.08
CA LYS A 120 -1.62 -7.44 9.83
C LYS A 120 -0.11 -7.63 9.93
N SER A 121 0.32 -8.68 10.62
CA SER A 121 1.75 -8.91 10.97
C SER A 121 2.32 -10.16 10.32
N SER A 122 1.56 -11.24 10.26
CA SER A 122 1.93 -12.46 9.54
C SER A 122 0.68 -13.22 9.10
N PHE A 123 0.86 -14.20 8.21
CA PHE A 123 -0.16 -15.16 7.84
C PHE A 123 0.49 -16.46 7.32
N PHE A 124 -0.24 -17.56 7.46
CA PHE A 124 0.15 -18.84 6.87
C PHE A 124 -0.39 -18.99 5.46
N ALA A 125 0.40 -19.62 4.60
CA ALA A 125 -0.03 -20.07 3.29
C ALA A 125 0.49 -21.49 3.02
N ALA A 126 -0.23 -22.23 2.19
CA ALA A 126 0.25 -23.47 1.60
C ALA A 126 0.69 -23.19 0.17
N LEU A 127 1.97 -23.38 -0.11
CA LEU A 127 2.55 -23.32 -1.45
C LEU A 127 2.64 -24.74 -1.99
N ASP A 128 1.94 -25.04 -3.09
CA ASP A 128 2.16 -26.26 -3.85
C ASP A 128 3.18 -25.97 -4.94
N ILE A 129 4.31 -26.69 -4.94
CA ILE A 129 5.37 -26.56 -5.95
C ILE A 129 5.59 -27.96 -6.53
N ASP A 130 5.27 -28.12 -7.82
CA ASP A 130 5.36 -29.40 -8.54
C ASP A 130 4.68 -30.58 -7.79
N GLY A 131 3.53 -30.34 -7.17
CA GLY A 131 2.73 -31.34 -6.44
C GLY A 131 3.21 -31.58 -5.00
N LYS A 132 4.17 -30.79 -4.51
CA LYS A 132 4.64 -30.85 -3.12
C LYS A 132 4.17 -29.62 -2.36
N GLU A 133 3.44 -29.86 -1.28
CA GLU A 133 2.94 -28.80 -0.41
C GLU A 133 4.01 -28.35 0.61
N HIS A 134 4.12 -27.02 0.76
CA HIS A 134 4.96 -26.32 1.71
C HIS A 134 4.09 -25.35 2.51
N THR A 135 3.90 -25.61 3.81
CA THR A 135 3.33 -24.59 4.70
C THR A 135 4.39 -23.55 5.02
N VAL A 136 4.10 -22.30 4.72
CA VAL A 136 4.99 -21.15 4.96
C VAL A 136 4.29 -20.10 5.81
N GLU A 137 5.06 -19.44 6.67
CA GLU A 137 4.61 -18.25 7.39
C GLU A 137 5.23 -17.02 6.72
N PHE A 138 4.38 -16.20 6.12
CA PHE A 138 4.77 -14.90 5.60
C PHE A 138 4.78 -13.89 6.75
N VAL A 139 5.93 -13.30 7.04
CA VAL A 139 6.09 -12.34 8.13
C VAL A 139 6.33 -10.95 7.56
N SER A 140 5.64 -9.95 8.12
CA SER A 140 5.79 -8.56 7.73
C SER A 140 7.21 -8.09 8.02
N VAL A 141 7.83 -7.45 7.02
CA VAL A 141 9.13 -6.78 7.17
C VAL A 141 8.97 -5.29 7.46
N LYS A 142 7.77 -4.85 7.80
CA LYS A 142 7.50 -3.48 8.22
C LYS A 142 7.95 -3.29 9.67
N ASN A 143 9.01 -2.53 9.86
CA ASN A 143 9.61 -2.22 11.15
C ASN A 143 8.68 -1.39 12.02
N GLU A 144 8.88 -1.49 13.33
CA GLU A 144 8.25 -0.59 14.29
C GLU A 144 8.67 0.86 14.02
N GLY A 145 7.71 1.78 14.04
CA GLY A 145 7.95 3.20 13.74
C GLY A 145 7.96 3.55 12.24
N THR A 146 7.94 2.58 11.33
CA THR A 146 7.75 2.85 9.90
C THR A 146 6.41 3.56 9.68
N LEU A 147 6.46 4.65 8.91
CA LEU A 147 5.32 5.49 8.61
C LEU A 147 4.17 4.68 7.95
N GLY A 148 2.96 5.23 7.99
CA GLY A 148 1.88 4.80 7.10
C GLY A 148 2.02 5.46 5.74
N CYS A 149 1.44 4.86 4.69
CA CYS A 149 1.52 5.42 3.33
C CYS A 149 1.00 6.85 3.24
N GLU A 150 -0.11 7.16 3.91
CA GLU A 150 -0.68 8.52 3.94
C GLU A 150 0.30 9.54 4.53
N LYS A 151 0.98 9.16 5.62
CA LYS A 151 1.99 10.01 6.23
C LYS A 151 3.22 10.16 5.33
N ALA A 152 3.65 9.11 4.63
CA ALA A 152 4.72 9.20 3.65
C ALA A 152 4.39 10.16 2.51
N ILE A 153 3.14 10.16 2.00
CA ILE A 153 2.68 11.15 1.00
C ILE A 153 2.77 12.55 1.58
N LYS A 154 2.20 12.78 2.77
CA LYS A 154 2.18 14.10 3.40
C LYS A 154 3.60 14.66 3.62
N GLU A 155 4.54 13.81 4.05
CA GLU A 155 5.95 14.18 4.18
C GLU A 155 6.56 14.54 2.83
N CYS A 156 6.28 13.77 1.78
CA CYS A 156 6.72 14.05 0.41
C CYS A 156 6.20 15.41 -0.09
N GLU A 157 4.89 15.65 0.04
CA GLU A 157 4.24 16.90 -0.37
C GLU A 157 4.73 18.11 0.41
N THR A 158 5.08 17.92 1.68
CA THR A 158 5.62 18.99 2.52
C THR A 158 7.04 19.35 2.09
N LYS A 159 7.90 18.35 1.86
CA LYS A 159 9.33 18.55 1.57
C LYS A 159 9.59 18.94 0.12
N GLU A 160 8.78 18.45 -0.82
CA GLU A 160 8.95 18.64 -2.27
C GLU A 160 7.78 19.43 -2.88
N LYS A 161 7.13 20.26 -2.08
CA LYS A 161 5.91 21.00 -2.44
C LYS A 161 6.00 21.69 -3.79
N ASP A 162 7.05 22.48 -4.01
CA ASP A 162 7.18 23.31 -5.21
C ASP A 162 7.39 22.44 -6.45
N ARG A 163 8.21 21.38 -6.34
CA ARG A 163 8.46 20.43 -7.43
C ARG A 163 7.20 19.68 -7.82
N ILE A 164 6.47 19.14 -6.84
CA ILE A 164 5.24 18.40 -7.07
C ILE A 164 4.17 19.32 -7.67
N SER A 165 3.99 20.51 -7.09
CA SER A 165 3.00 21.50 -7.56
C SER A 165 3.25 21.92 -9.00
N GLU A 166 4.49 22.15 -9.38
CA GLU A 166 4.84 22.48 -10.77
C GLU A 166 4.64 21.28 -11.69
N PHE A 167 5.01 20.07 -11.25
CA PHE A 167 4.85 18.85 -12.05
C PHE A 167 3.38 18.56 -12.41
N ILE A 168 2.46 18.66 -11.45
CA ILE A 168 1.03 18.34 -11.63
C ILE A 168 0.19 19.52 -12.14
N LYS A 169 0.78 20.69 -12.31
CA LYS A 169 0.05 21.91 -12.66
C LYS A 169 -0.79 21.72 -13.93
N ASP A 170 -2.08 21.97 -13.80
CA ASP A 170 -3.08 21.87 -14.87
C ASP A 170 -3.18 20.48 -15.53
N LYS A 171 -2.76 19.42 -14.83
CA LYS A 171 -2.80 18.03 -15.30
C LYS A 171 -3.65 17.15 -14.38
N SER A 172 -4.32 16.16 -14.96
CA SER A 172 -4.77 14.99 -14.20
C SER A 172 -3.55 14.20 -13.75
N TYR A 173 -3.58 13.72 -12.51
CA TYR A 173 -2.51 12.91 -11.97
C TYR A 173 -3.04 11.89 -10.96
N GLU A 174 -2.25 10.84 -10.80
CA GLU A 174 -2.42 9.80 -9.79
C GLU A 174 -1.18 9.73 -8.88
N ILE A 175 -1.36 9.23 -7.67
CA ILE A 175 -0.33 9.02 -6.66
C ILE A 175 -0.21 7.52 -6.40
N ARG A 176 1.00 7.00 -6.55
CA ARG A 176 1.36 5.62 -6.23
C ARG A 176 2.38 5.58 -5.12
N VAL A 177 2.04 4.91 -4.03
CA VAL A 177 2.92 4.72 -2.88
C VAL A 177 3.21 3.26 -2.71
N ARG A 178 4.49 2.90 -2.65
CA ARG A 178 4.91 1.54 -2.38
C ARG A 178 5.87 1.49 -1.21
N LEU A 179 5.50 0.78 -0.15
CA LEU A 179 6.46 0.32 0.85
C LEU A 179 7.42 -0.68 0.19
N ILE A 180 8.71 -0.49 0.42
CA ILE A 180 9.77 -1.36 -0.05
C ILE A 180 10.67 -1.67 1.14
N GLU A 181 11.19 -2.90 1.20
CA GLU A 181 12.23 -3.27 2.14
C GLU A 181 13.51 -3.57 1.38
N ASN A 182 14.63 -3.13 1.94
CA ASN A 182 15.96 -3.48 1.45
C ASN A 182 16.97 -3.46 2.59
N GLY A 183 17.60 -4.61 2.86
CA GLY A 183 18.68 -4.72 3.84
C GLY A 183 18.27 -4.46 5.29
N GLY A 184 17.01 -4.74 5.63
CA GLY A 184 16.40 -4.49 6.94
C GLY A 184 15.82 -3.08 7.10
N PHE A 185 15.95 -2.22 6.10
CA PHE A 185 15.42 -0.85 6.12
C PHE A 185 14.14 -0.75 5.29
N ASN A 186 13.18 0.03 5.78
CA ASN A 186 11.95 0.32 5.04
C ASN A 186 12.07 1.66 4.34
N PHE A 187 11.53 1.72 3.13
CA PHE A 187 11.48 2.91 2.30
C PHE A 187 10.10 3.06 1.67
N TYR A 188 9.75 4.29 1.31
CA TYR A 188 8.58 4.57 0.51
C TYR A 188 8.98 5.08 -0.87
N PHE A 189 8.52 4.40 -1.91
CA PHE A 189 8.51 4.97 -3.25
C PHE A 189 7.19 5.71 -3.46
N VAL A 190 7.23 7.04 -3.58
CA VAL A 190 6.07 7.90 -3.82
C VAL A 190 6.18 8.47 -5.23
N GLY A 191 5.28 8.07 -6.12
CA GLY A 191 5.23 8.54 -7.51
C GLY A 191 3.99 9.38 -7.78
N TYR A 192 4.18 10.49 -8.47
CA TYR A 192 3.13 11.29 -9.09
C TYR A 192 3.19 11.02 -10.60
N ILE A 193 2.09 10.56 -11.16
CA ILE A 193 2.04 10.07 -12.54
C ILE A 193 0.93 10.81 -13.26
N THR A 194 1.25 11.21 -14.48
CA THR A 194 0.32 11.78 -15.46
C THR A 194 0.34 10.88 -16.69
N GLU A 195 -0.58 11.09 -17.64
CA GLU A 195 -0.62 10.34 -18.91
C GLU A 195 0.74 10.23 -19.64
N ASN A 196 1.58 11.28 -19.54
CA ASN A 196 2.78 11.40 -20.37
C ASN A 196 4.10 11.40 -19.59
N SER A 197 4.06 11.51 -18.27
CA SER A 197 5.27 11.71 -17.47
C SER A 197 5.08 11.33 -16.01
N SER A 198 6.18 11.14 -15.28
CA SER A 198 6.16 10.84 -13.86
C SER A 198 7.31 11.53 -13.11
N VAL A 199 7.04 11.96 -11.88
CA VAL A 199 8.08 12.29 -10.89
C VAL A 199 7.92 11.36 -9.71
N SER A 200 9.01 10.80 -9.21
CA SER A 200 8.99 9.83 -8.13
C SER A 200 10.10 10.09 -7.11
N PHE A 201 9.79 9.80 -5.87
CA PHE A 201 10.61 10.07 -4.71
C PHE A 201 10.85 8.78 -3.93
N LEU A 202 12.08 8.54 -3.52
CA LEU A 202 12.41 7.52 -2.54
C LEU A 202 12.55 8.19 -1.18
N LEU A 203 11.73 7.78 -0.22
CA LEU A 203 11.73 8.33 1.13
C LEU A 203 12.24 7.29 2.12
N ASP A 204 12.96 7.76 3.14
CA ASP A 204 13.23 6.99 4.34
C ASP A 204 11.92 6.62 5.04
N GLY A 205 11.76 5.34 5.39
CA GLY A 205 10.50 4.80 5.89
C GLY A 205 10.10 5.28 7.29
N ILE A 206 11.01 5.85 8.08
CA ILE A 206 10.75 6.29 9.46
C ILE A 206 10.58 7.82 9.53
N THR A 207 11.51 8.54 8.90
CA THR A 207 11.59 10.01 8.95
C THR A 207 10.84 10.70 7.81
N GLY A 208 10.58 9.97 6.73
CA GLY A 208 10.04 10.53 5.49
C GLY A 208 11.00 11.50 4.80
N GLU A 209 12.30 11.51 5.12
CA GLU A 209 13.28 12.29 4.37
C GLU A 209 13.40 11.77 2.94
N VAL A 210 13.52 12.69 1.97
CA VAL A 210 13.69 12.34 0.55
C VAL A 210 15.15 11.97 0.32
N LEU A 211 15.38 10.72 -0.06
CA LEU A 211 16.70 10.14 -0.30
C LEU A 211 17.11 10.21 -1.78
N ALA A 212 16.13 10.16 -2.68
CA ALA A 212 16.36 10.23 -4.12
C ALA A 212 15.11 10.72 -4.87
N VAL A 213 15.33 11.29 -6.05
CA VAL A 213 14.28 11.74 -6.97
C VAL A 213 14.57 11.15 -8.35
N LYS A 214 13.51 10.72 -9.05
CA LYS A 214 13.55 10.24 -10.43
C LYS A 214 12.44 10.90 -11.24
N GLU A 215 12.78 11.38 -12.43
CA GLU A 215 11.85 11.98 -13.38
C GLU A 215 11.93 11.20 -14.70
N ASN A 216 10.78 10.93 -15.32
CA ASN A 216 10.68 10.38 -16.67
C ASN A 216 9.68 11.21 -17.50
#